data_AF-A0A916MAC1-F1
#
_entry.id   AF-A0A916MAC1-F1
#
_cell.length_a   1.000
_cell.length_b   1.000
_cell.length_c   1.000
_cell.angle_alpha   90.00
_cell.angle_beta   90.00
_cell.angle_gamma   90.00
#
_symmetry.space_group_name_H-M   'P 1'
#
loop_
_entity.id
_entity.type
_entity.pdbx_description
1 polymer ?
#
loop_
_entity_poly.entity_id
_entity_poly.type
_entity_poly.pdbx_seq_one_letter_code
_entity_poly.pdbx_strand_id
1 'polypeptide(L)'
;MFYQNDQDREPTPPAGAVNASGALMVGVMVALALTAVGAFIAGYLLGRPQIAEDKLKLLTEAWTLIERDFYYPLPTEQDRLYGAINGMLGTLGDRHTMLLKPSLAEHDEAVMRGALGGIGATVSLTQDGQVQIAEARAGWPAEAAGLQSGDVI
;
A
#
# COMPACT_ATOMS: atom_id res chain seq x y z
N MET A 1 -81.84 -20.62 37.16
CA MET A 1 -80.88 -19.64 36.61
C MET A 1 -79.52 -20.06 37.13
N PHE A 2 -78.56 -20.56 36.36
CA PHE A 2 -78.20 -20.22 34.98
C PHE A 2 -77.72 -21.48 34.24
N TYR A 3 -78.30 -21.77 33.08
CA TYR A 3 -77.69 -22.66 32.10
C TYR A 3 -76.73 -21.77 31.29
N GLN A 4 -75.43 -21.83 31.56
CA GLN A 4 -74.45 -21.21 30.67
C GLN A 4 -74.29 -22.12 29.46
N ASN A 5 -74.64 -21.58 28.29
CA ASN A 5 -74.62 -22.22 26.99
C ASN A 5 -73.17 -22.52 26.58
N ASP A 6 -72.81 -23.80 26.41
CA ASP A 6 -71.47 -24.24 25.98
C ASP A 6 -71.23 -24.06 24.45
N GLN A 7 -72.16 -23.39 23.74
CA GLN A 7 -72.16 -23.25 22.28
C GLN A 7 -71.33 -22.07 21.74
N ASP A 8 -70.72 -21.25 22.60
CA ASP A 8 -69.96 -20.05 22.18
C ASP A 8 -68.43 -20.26 22.18
N ARG A 9 -67.93 -21.51 22.25
CA ARG A 9 -66.50 -21.75 22.03
C ARG A 9 -66.21 -21.75 20.53
N GLU A 10 -65.73 -20.62 20.02
CA GLU A 10 -65.13 -20.57 18.68
C GLU A 10 -64.09 -21.70 18.53
N PRO A 11 -64.06 -22.41 17.39
CA PRO A 11 -63.04 -23.42 17.16
C PRO A 11 -61.68 -22.72 17.18
N THR A 12 -60.82 -23.08 18.13
CA THR A 12 -59.43 -22.64 18.13
C THR A 12 -58.81 -23.00 16.78
N PRO A 13 -58.21 -22.06 16.03
CA PRO A 13 -57.62 -22.36 14.75
C PRO A 13 -56.57 -23.48 14.91
N PRO A 14 -56.53 -24.47 14.01
CA PRO A 14 -55.55 -25.55 14.12
C PRO A 14 -54.14 -24.95 14.12
N ALA A 15 -53.33 -25.34 15.11
CA ALA A 15 -51.93 -24.95 15.22
C ALA A 15 -51.23 -25.20 13.88
N GLY A 16 -50.60 -24.14 13.35
CA GLY A 16 -50.01 -24.12 12.01
C GLY A 16 -49.15 -25.34 11.75
N ALA A 17 -49.65 -26.24 10.90
CA ALA A 17 -48.88 -27.33 10.36
C ALA A 17 -47.80 -26.72 9.46
N VAL A 18 -46.58 -26.60 9.98
CA VAL A 18 -45.41 -26.30 9.16
C VAL A 18 -45.33 -27.38 8.08
N ASN A 19 -45.65 -26.96 6.86
CA ASN A 19 -45.74 -27.81 5.69
C ASN A 19 -44.35 -28.45 5.51
N ALA A 20 -44.26 -29.78 5.44
CA ALA A 20 -42.98 -30.52 5.35
C ALA A 20 -42.07 -29.98 4.22
N SER A 21 -42.66 -29.45 3.15
CA SER A 21 -41.97 -28.77 2.04
C SER A 21 -41.26 -27.48 2.45
N GLY A 22 -41.83 -26.70 3.37
CA GLY A 22 -41.21 -25.48 3.91
C GLY A 22 -40.03 -25.78 4.84
N ALA A 23 -40.15 -26.82 5.67
CA ALA A 23 -39.06 -27.29 6.54
C ALA A 23 -37.88 -27.83 5.72
N LEU A 24 -38.15 -28.58 4.65
CA LEU A 24 -37.12 -29.05 3.70
C LEU A 24 -36.42 -27.89 2.99
N MET A 25 -37.16 -26.86 2.56
CA MET A 25 -36.58 -25.70 1.89
C MET A 25 -35.66 -24.89 2.82
N VAL A 26 -36.06 -24.69 4.08
CA VAL A 26 -35.20 -24.03 5.09
C VAL A 26 -33.94 -24.85 5.36
N GLY A 27 -34.06 -26.19 5.46
CA GLY A 27 -32.91 -27.07 5.63
C GLY A 27 -31.90 -26.98 4.48
N VAL A 28 -32.38 -26.93 3.24
CA VAL A 28 -31.52 -26.77 2.04
C VAL A 28 -30.84 -25.40 2.03
N MET A 29 -31.55 -24.32 2.37
CA MET A 29 -30.99 -22.97 2.43
C MET A 29 -29.88 -22.86 3.48
N VAL A 30 -30.08 -23.47 4.66
CA VAL A 30 -29.06 -23.51 5.71
C VAL A 30 -27.84 -24.32 5.28
N ALA A 31 -28.05 -25.48 4.66
CA ALA A 31 -26.96 -26.29 4.13
C ALA A 31 -26.14 -25.54 3.07
N LEU A 32 -26.80 -24.85 2.13
CA LEU A 32 -26.13 -24.03 1.13
C LEU A 32 -25.35 -22.88 1.74
N ALA A 33 -25.93 -22.16 2.71
CA ALA A 33 -25.25 -21.09 3.42
C ALA A 33 -23.99 -21.60 4.16
N LEU A 34 -24.08 -22.76 4.81
CA LEU A 34 -22.94 -23.37 5.49
C LEU A 34 -21.84 -23.80 4.52
N THR A 35 -22.19 -24.38 3.37
CA THR A 35 -21.21 -24.74 2.33
C THR A 35 -20.56 -23.52 1.71
N ALA A 36 -21.31 -22.43 1.50
CA ALA A 36 -20.78 -21.18 0.96
C ALA A 36 -19.80 -20.52 1.95
N VAL A 37 -20.15 -20.48 3.24
CA VAL A 37 -19.25 -19.97 4.29
C VAL A 37 -18.02 -20.87 4.42
N GLY A 38 -18.19 -22.19 4.38
CA GLY A 38 -17.09 -23.15 4.41
C GLY A 38 -16.14 -23.00 3.22
N ALA A 39 -16.67 -22.86 2.01
CA ALA A 39 -15.90 -22.62 0.80
C ALA A 39 -15.18 -21.25 0.83
N PHE A 40 -15.84 -20.22 1.37
CA PHE A 40 -15.23 -18.90 1.56
C PHE A 40 -14.06 -18.93 2.55
N ILE A 41 -14.23 -19.58 3.70
CA ILE A 41 -13.16 -19.75 4.71
C ILE A 41 -12.04 -20.61 4.14
N ALA A 42 -12.36 -21.73 3.49
CA ALA A 42 -11.36 -22.60 2.87
C ALA A 42 -10.59 -21.85 1.78
N GLY A 43 -11.27 -21.07 0.94
CA GLY A 43 -10.63 -20.22 -0.08
C GLY A 43 -9.76 -19.13 0.55
N TYR A 44 -10.18 -18.51 1.65
CA TYR A 44 -9.39 -17.51 2.37
C TYR A 44 -8.12 -18.11 3.01
N LEU A 45 -8.20 -19.34 3.53
CA LEU A 45 -7.09 -20.02 4.18
C LEU A 45 -6.12 -20.66 3.16
N LEU A 46 -6.65 -21.33 2.13
CA LEU A 46 -5.86 -22.01 1.08
C LEU A 46 -5.36 -21.04 0.00
N GLY A 47 -6.00 -19.88 -0.15
CA GLY A 47 -5.64 -18.86 -1.12
C GLY A 47 -4.45 -17.98 -0.70
N ARG A 48 -3.86 -18.19 0.48
CA ARG A 48 -2.65 -17.47 0.88
C ARG A 48 -1.47 -17.99 0.05
N PRO A 49 -0.83 -17.16 -0.78
CA PRO A 49 0.34 -17.59 -1.53
C PRO A 49 1.48 -17.90 -0.55
N GLN A 50 1.78 -19.19 -0.34
CA GLN A 50 2.90 -19.67 0.50
C GLN A 50 4.23 -18.99 0.13
N ILE A 51 4.42 -18.68 -1.15
CA ILE A 51 5.61 -18.05 -1.71
C ILE A 51 5.87 -16.65 -1.12
N ALA A 52 4.83 -15.94 -0.66
CA ALA A 52 4.99 -14.64 -0.03
C ALA A 52 5.49 -14.78 1.42
N GLU A 53 5.05 -15.78 2.17
CA GLU A 53 5.46 -15.96 3.57
C GLU A 53 6.96 -16.27 3.71
N ASP A 54 7.48 -17.20 2.91
CA ASP A 54 8.89 -17.61 3.02
C ASP A 54 9.87 -16.47 2.67
N LYS A 55 9.54 -15.66 1.66
CA LYS A 55 10.38 -14.51 1.25
C LYS A 55 10.34 -13.38 2.27
N LEU A 56 9.18 -13.14 2.88
CA LEU A 56 9.04 -12.12 3.91
C LEU A 56 9.73 -12.52 5.22
N LYS A 57 9.86 -13.82 5.49
CA LYS A 57 10.54 -14.33 6.69
C LYS A 57 12.00 -13.86 6.76
N LEU A 58 12.77 -14.03 5.67
CA LEU A 58 14.17 -13.61 5.62
C LEU A 58 14.31 -12.08 5.77
N LEU A 59 13.43 -11.31 5.11
CA LEU A 59 13.40 -9.85 5.25
C LEU A 59 13.13 -9.42 6.70
N THR A 60 12.16 -10.08 7.36
CA THR A 60 11.77 -9.78 8.74
C THR A 60 12.86 -10.15 9.73
N GLU A 61 13.56 -11.26 9.50
CA GLU A 61 14.71 -11.67 10.31
C GLU A 61 15.83 -10.65 10.21
N ALA A 62 16.22 -10.24 8.98
CA ALA A 62 17.23 -9.21 8.78
C ALA A 62 16.82 -7.87 9.43
N TRP A 63 15.55 -7.49 9.30
CA TRP A 63 15.01 -6.29 9.93
C TRP A 63 15.16 -6.33 11.46
N THR A 64 14.80 -7.46 12.07
CA THR A 64 14.89 -7.66 13.52
C THR A 64 16.34 -7.64 14.01
N LEU A 65 17.27 -8.26 13.26
CA LEU A 65 18.69 -8.24 13.57
C LEU A 65 19.25 -6.81 13.53
N ILE A 66 18.86 -6.01 12.54
CA ILE A 66 19.26 -4.60 12.46
C ILE A 66 18.73 -3.81 13.66
N GLU A 67 17.47 -4.01 14.06
CA GLU A 67 16.91 -3.28 15.21
C GLU A 67 17.53 -3.66 16.54
N ARG A 68 17.91 -4.92 16.69
CA ARG A 68 18.47 -5.46 17.94
C ARG A 68 19.98 -5.20 18.07
N ASP A 69 20.72 -5.39 16.98
CA ASP A 69 22.19 -5.55 17.05
C ASP A 69 22.96 -4.38 16.38
N PHE A 70 22.28 -3.45 15.70
CA PHE A 70 22.97 -2.33 15.04
C PHE A 70 23.47 -1.30 16.06
N TYR A 71 24.76 -0.96 15.96
CA TYR A 71 25.48 -0.18 16.96
C TYR A 71 25.16 1.33 16.93
N TYR A 72 24.82 1.87 15.76
CA TYR A 72 24.60 3.31 15.56
C TYR A 72 23.12 3.69 15.61
N PRO A 73 22.80 4.99 15.72
CA PRO A 73 21.43 5.45 15.52
C PRO A 73 20.88 4.97 14.18
N LEU A 74 19.74 4.28 14.24
CA LEU A 74 19.08 3.79 13.04
C LEU A 74 18.44 4.94 12.27
N PRO A 75 18.48 4.91 10.92
CA PRO A 75 17.61 5.74 10.10
C PRO A 75 16.13 5.47 10.43
N THR A 76 15.26 6.38 9.99
CA THR A 76 13.83 6.20 10.19
C THR A 76 13.36 4.87 9.59
N GLU A 77 12.32 4.28 10.17
CA GLU A 77 11.70 3.06 9.62
C GLU A 77 11.30 3.25 8.17
N GLN A 78 10.74 4.42 7.82
CA GLN A 78 10.42 4.77 6.44
C GLN A 78 11.67 4.74 5.56
N ASP A 79 12.77 5.36 5.95
CA ASP A 79 14.01 5.33 5.16
C ASP A 79 14.53 3.92 4.92
N ARG A 80 14.49 3.07 5.95
CA ARG A 80 14.90 1.66 5.84
C ARG A 80 13.98 0.88 4.90
N LEU A 81 12.67 1.13 4.95
CA LEU A 81 11.69 0.50 4.06
C LEU A 81 11.92 0.89 2.59
N TYR A 82 12.10 2.18 2.31
CA TYR A 82 12.45 2.66 0.97
C TYR A 82 13.78 2.08 0.50
N GLY A 83 14.76 1.95 1.40
CA GLY A 83 16.04 1.30 1.12
C GLY A 83 15.88 -0.18 0.75
N ALA A 84 15.07 -0.94 1.49
CA ALA A 84 14.79 -2.35 1.19
C ALA A 84 14.10 -2.52 -0.17
N ILE A 85 13.10 -1.69 -0.49
CA ILE A 85 12.42 -1.73 -1.80
C ILE A 85 13.38 -1.38 -2.92
N ASN A 86 14.14 -0.28 -2.80
CA ASN A 86 15.10 0.13 -3.82
C ASN A 86 16.24 -0.87 -4.00
N GLY A 87 16.67 -1.55 -2.94
CA GLY A 87 17.62 -2.66 -3.02
C GLY A 87 17.08 -3.82 -3.87
N MET A 88 15.80 -4.18 -3.70
CA MET A 88 15.15 -5.18 -4.55
C MET A 88 15.04 -4.71 -6.01
N LEU A 89 14.63 -3.47 -6.25
CA LEU A 89 14.53 -2.91 -7.61
C LEU A 89 15.91 -2.85 -8.31
N GLY A 90 16.98 -2.59 -7.56
CA GLY A 90 18.34 -2.60 -8.10
C GLY A 90 18.77 -3.96 -8.68
N THR A 91 18.14 -5.06 -8.26
CA THR A 91 18.42 -6.40 -8.83
C THR A 91 17.95 -6.56 -10.28
N LEU A 92 17.09 -5.66 -10.76
CA LEU A 92 16.58 -5.66 -12.13
C LEU A 92 17.62 -5.19 -13.16
N GLY A 93 18.72 -4.56 -12.72
CA GLY A 93 19.74 -4.01 -13.60
C GLY A 93 19.30 -2.78 -14.40
N ASP A 94 18.10 -2.26 -14.14
CA ASP A 94 17.59 -1.04 -14.76
C ASP A 94 17.85 0.16 -13.84
N ARG A 95 18.70 1.07 -14.30
CA ARG A 95 19.04 2.32 -13.61
C ARG A 95 17.87 3.31 -13.48
N HIS A 96 16.80 3.11 -14.24
CA HIS A 96 15.63 3.99 -14.23
C HIS A 96 14.49 3.47 -13.37
N THR A 97 14.58 2.23 -12.87
CA THR A 97 13.57 1.65 -11.98
C THR A 97 13.95 1.91 -10.54
N MET A 98 13.29 2.89 -9.91
CA MET A 98 13.45 3.19 -8.49
C MET A 98 12.16 3.75 -7.89
N LEU A 99 12.01 3.56 -6.58
CA LEU A 99 10.95 4.14 -5.77
C LEU A 99 11.44 5.43 -5.11
N LEU A 100 10.81 6.55 -5.48
CA LEU A 100 11.10 7.88 -4.94
C LEU A 100 10.47 8.10 -3.57
N LYS A 101 11.22 8.71 -2.65
CA LYS A 101 10.67 9.23 -1.39
C LYS A 101 9.67 10.36 -1.69
N PRO A 102 8.64 10.59 -0.85
CA PRO A 102 7.57 11.55 -1.14
C PRO A 102 8.08 12.96 -1.44
N SER A 103 9.04 13.46 -0.65
CA SER A 103 9.63 14.79 -0.86
C SER A 103 10.33 14.95 -2.21
N LEU A 104 11.03 13.90 -2.66
CA LEU A 104 11.69 13.89 -3.96
C LEU A 104 10.69 13.71 -5.10
N ALA A 105 9.65 12.88 -4.89
CA ALA A 105 8.57 12.69 -5.84
C ALA A 105 7.79 13.99 -6.08
N GLU A 106 7.48 14.76 -5.04
CA GLU A 106 6.83 16.07 -5.16
C GLU A 106 7.68 17.06 -5.96
N HIS A 107 9.00 17.09 -5.69
CA HIS A 107 9.93 17.92 -6.44
C HIS A 107 9.99 17.53 -7.91
N ASP A 108 10.13 16.22 -8.19
CA ASP A 108 10.19 15.70 -9.55
C ASP A 108 8.89 15.96 -10.30
N GLU A 109 7.74 15.76 -9.66
CA GLU A 109 6.43 16.06 -10.23
C GLU A 109 6.27 17.57 -10.49
N ALA A 110 6.79 18.44 -9.62
CA ALA A 110 6.81 19.87 -9.84
C ALA A 110 7.72 20.28 -11.02
N VAL A 111 8.86 19.61 -11.21
CA VAL A 111 9.72 19.76 -12.40
C VAL A 111 9.00 19.30 -13.66
N MET A 112 8.38 18.12 -13.64
CA MET A 112 7.66 17.55 -14.79
C MET A 112 6.44 18.38 -15.20
N ARG A 113 5.76 19.01 -14.24
CA ARG A 113 4.67 19.96 -14.48
C ARG A 113 5.15 21.34 -14.95
N GLY A 114 6.47 21.56 -15.03
CA GLY A 114 7.05 22.85 -15.40
C GLY A 114 6.86 23.93 -14.33
N ALA A 115 6.46 23.56 -13.10
CA ALA A 115 6.34 24.49 -11.98
C ALA A 115 7.72 24.86 -11.40
N LEU A 116 8.71 23.98 -11.59
CA LEU A 116 10.12 24.23 -11.26
C LEU A 116 10.95 24.21 -12.55
N GLY A 117 11.34 25.40 -13.01
CA GLY A 117 12.30 25.57 -14.10
C GLY A 117 13.69 25.93 -13.57
N GLY A 118 14.73 25.28 -14.07
CA GLY A 118 16.11 25.66 -13.76
C GLY A 118 16.51 26.97 -14.47
N ILE A 119 17.49 27.69 -13.92
CA ILE A 119 18.03 28.91 -14.55
C ILE A 119 18.94 28.63 -15.76
N GLY A 120 19.24 27.36 -16.04
CA GLY A 120 20.15 26.95 -17.13
C GLY A 120 21.63 27.02 -16.75
N ALA A 121 21.96 26.89 -15.47
CA ALA A 121 23.34 26.76 -14.99
C ALA A 121 23.58 25.37 -14.38
N THR A 122 24.71 24.77 -14.70
CA THR A 122 25.22 23.55 -14.05
C THR A 122 26.29 23.96 -13.05
N VAL A 123 26.20 23.47 -11.81
CA VAL A 123 27.18 23.74 -10.76
C VAL A 123 28.02 22.51 -10.46
N SER A 124 29.25 22.72 -10.02
CA SER A 124 30.20 21.72 -9.57
C SER A 124 30.81 22.13 -8.24
N LEU A 125 31.33 21.17 -7.48
CA LEU A 125 32.04 21.45 -6.24
C LEU A 125 33.55 21.50 -6.52
N THR A 126 34.21 22.59 -6.15
CA THR A 126 35.68 22.71 -6.27
C THR A 126 36.37 21.85 -5.21
N GLN A 127 37.67 21.61 -5.37
CA GLN A 127 38.48 20.87 -4.38
C GLN A 127 38.47 21.53 -2.99
N ASP A 128 38.28 22.84 -2.95
CA ASP A 128 38.21 23.64 -1.73
C ASP A 128 36.79 23.69 -1.11
N GLY A 129 35.85 22.92 -1.68
CA GLY A 129 34.47 22.81 -1.20
C GLY A 129 33.54 23.95 -1.60
N GLN A 130 33.95 24.81 -2.54
CA GLN A 130 33.13 25.92 -3.02
C GLN A 130 32.23 25.48 -4.18
N VAL A 131 31.05 26.09 -4.31
CA VAL A 131 30.15 25.83 -5.43
C VAL A 131 30.57 26.73 -6.59
N GLN A 132 30.93 26.14 -7.73
CA GLN A 132 31.33 26.86 -8.93
C GLN A 132 30.37 26.54 -10.08
N ILE A 133 30.02 27.55 -10.88
CA ILE A 133 29.30 27.36 -12.13
C ILE A 133 30.22 26.67 -13.13
N ALA A 134 29.90 25.42 -13.44
CA ALA A 134 30.61 24.63 -14.45
C ALA A 134 30.24 25.12 -15.85
N GLU A 135 28.95 25.37 -16.10
CA GLU A 135 28.45 25.80 -17.41
C GLU A 135 27.18 26.64 -17.26
N ALA A 136 27.11 27.77 -17.96
CA ALA A 136 25.89 28.52 -18.19
C ALA A 136 25.43 28.26 -19.63
N ARG A 137 24.22 27.72 -19.80
CA ARG A 137 23.71 27.32 -21.11
C ARG A 137 23.36 28.56 -21.95
N ALA A 138 23.87 28.60 -23.19
CA ALA A 138 23.61 29.70 -24.11
C ALA A 138 22.11 29.90 -24.37
N GLY A 139 21.64 31.14 -24.28
CA GLY A 139 20.25 31.54 -24.47
C GLY A 139 19.32 31.27 -23.26
N TRP A 140 19.88 30.91 -22.11
CA TRP A 140 19.11 30.65 -20.88
C TRP A 140 19.25 31.77 -19.85
N PRO A 141 18.34 31.87 -18.86
CA PRO A 141 18.34 32.96 -17.87
C PRO A 141 19.66 33.19 -17.14
N ALA A 142 20.44 32.14 -16.88
CA ALA A 142 21.75 32.24 -16.23
C ALA A 142 22.75 33.07 -17.06
N GLU A 143 22.87 32.82 -18.36
CA GLU A 143 23.72 33.62 -19.25
C GLU A 143 23.18 35.05 -19.38
N ALA A 144 21.86 35.21 -19.49
CA ALA A 144 21.22 36.53 -19.54
C ALA A 144 21.45 37.36 -18.27
N ALA A 145 21.61 36.71 -17.12
CA ALA A 145 22.00 37.32 -15.85
C ALA A 145 23.50 37.61 -15.76
N GLY A 146 24.30 37.23 -16.77
CA GLY A 146 25.73 37.46 -16.84
C GLY A 146 26.57 36.39 -16.15
N LEU A 147 25.98 35.27 -15.73
CA LEU A 147 26.73 34.17 -15.11
C LEU A 147 27.65 33.50 -16.13
N GLN A 148 28.88 33.25 -15.73
CA GLN A 148 29.91 32.64 -16.58
C GLN A 148 30.44 31.35 -15.96
N SER A 149 31.00 30.49 -16.83
CA SER A 149 31.76 29.33 -16.36
C SER A 149 32.95 29.82 -15.54
N GLY A 150 33.08 29.29 -14.32
CA GLY A 150 34.10 29.68 -13.37
C GLY A 150 33.62 30.53 -12.21
N ASP A 151 32.42 31.11 -12.28
CA ASP A 151 31.85 31.91 -11.18
C ASP A 151 31.66 31.06 -9.92
N VAL A 152 32.06 31.59 -8.76
CA VAL A 152 31.95 30.91 -7.47
C VAL A 152 30.82 31.53 -6.65
N ILE A 153 29.98 30.69 -6.06
CA ILE A 153 28.79 31.02 -5.25
C ILE A 153 29.08 30.78 -3.77
#